data_AF-A0A486XV81-F1
#
_entry.id   AF-A0A486XV81-F1
#
_cell.length_a   1.000
_cell.length_b   1.000
_cell.length_c   1.000
_cell.angle_alpha   90.00
_cell.angle_beta   90.00
_cell.angle_gamma   90.00
#
_symmetry.space_group_name_H-M   'P 1'
#
loop_
_entity.id
_entity.type
_entity.pdbx_description
1 polymer ?
#
loop_
_entity_poly.entity_id
_entity_poly.type
_entity_poly.pdbx_seq_one_letter_code
_entity_poly.pdbx_strand_id
1 'polypeptide(L)'
;MQPDKCAVSAQSPVCQTQLRISVSGDNAQQLCIRVGLQQQCKQHLPTAPSQFVFGVNTSQSLPVVLSDSQQQALLSLQFLVFQFVEQPKRPRRGYLWNSI
;
A
#
# COMPACT_ATOMS: atom_id res chain seq x y z
N MET A 1 -1.02 2.78 12.48
CA MET A 1 -0.91 2.92 11.01
C MET A 1 -2.07 2.18 10.37
N GLN A 2 -2.99 2.87 9.68
CA GLN A 2 -3.85 2.18 8.72
C GLN A 2 -3.03 1.92 7.46
N PRO A 3 -2.99 0.68 6.93
CA PRO A 3 -2.27 0.42 5.69
C PRO A 3 -2.97 1.20 4.56
N ASP A 4 -2.21 2.04 3.86
CA ASP A 4 -2.70 2.70 2.66
C ASP A 4 -3.16 1.62 1.66
N LYS A 5 -4.38 1.78 1.15
CA LYS A 5 -5.02 0.85 0.23
C LYS A 5 -5.17 1.50 -1.13
N CYS A 6 -4.99 0.72 -2.17
CA CYS A 6 -5.24 1.19 -3.53
C CYS A 6 -6.14 0.23 -4.31
N ALA A 7 -7.02 0.78 -5.12
CA ALA A 7 -7.95 0.05 -5.96
C ALA A 7 -7.47 0.04 -7.41
N VAL A 8 -7.48 -1.12 -8.06
CA VAL A 8 -7.26 -1.27 -9.51
C VAL A 8 -8.48 -1.88 -10.17
N SER A 9 -8.74 -1.53 -11.43
CA SER A 9 -9.84 -2.05 -12.25
C SER A 9 -9.35 -2.52 -13.62
N ALA A 10 -10.23 -3.10 -14.43
CA ALA A 10 -9.89 -3.45 -15.81
C ALA A 10 -9.51 -2.21 -16.66
N GLN A 11 -10.13 -1.04 -16.41
CA GLN A 11 -9.77 0.19 -17.13
C GLN A 11 -8.53 0.89 -16.54
N SER A 12 -8.21 0.65 -15.26
CA SER A 12 -7.02 1.19 -14.60
C SER A 12 -6.30 0.07 -13.83
N PRO A 13 -5.48 -0.75 -14.54
CA PRO A 13 -4.92 -1.98 -13.98
C PRO A 13 -3.73 -1.73 -13.04
N VAL A 14 -3.27 -0.49 -12.94
CA VAL A 14 -2.10 -0.11 -12.13
C VAL A 14 -2.50 0.96 -11.13
N CYS A 15 -2.11 0.75 -9.88
CA CYS A 15 -2.21 1.74 -8.84
C CYS A 15 -1.07 2.75 -8.96
N GLN A 16 -1.41 4.04 -9.07
CA GLN A 16 -0.46 5.15 -9.02
C GLN A 16 -0.77 6.03 -7.80
N THR A 17 0.08 5.96 -6.77
CA THR A 17 -0.12 6.73 -5.53
C THR A 17 1.20 7.12 -4.86
N GLN A 18 1.12 7.98 -3.84
CA GLN A 18 2.25 8.31 -2.96
C GLN A 18 2.05 7.67 -1.60
N LEU A 19 2.90 6.71 -1.25
CA LEU A 19 2.92 6.09 0.07
C LEU A 19 3.75 6.96 1.02
N ARG A 20 3.11 7.49 2.07
CA ARG A 20 3.75 8.36 3.07
C ARG A 20 3.89 7.62 4.39
N ILE A 21 5.13 7.33 4.77
CA ILE A 21 5.43 6.57 5.99
C ILE A 21 6.09 7.51 6.99
N SER A 22 5.45 7.70 8.14
CA SER A 22 6.00 8.46 9.25
C SER A 22 6.46 7.50 10.34
N VAL A 23 7.75 7.57 10.70
CA VAL A 23 8.33 6.75 11.77
C VAL A 23 8.71 7.66 12.93
N SER A 24 8.21 7.33 14.11
CA SER A 24 8.55 7.96 15.38
C SER A 24 9.25 6.93 16.27
N GLY A 25 10.30 7.35 16.97
CA GLY A 25 10.99 6.53 17.96
C GLY A 25 11.87 7.39 18.85
N ASP A 26 12.37 6.78 19.92
CA ASP A 26 13.10 7.51 20.97
C ASP A 26 14.62 7.52 20.77
N ASN A 27 15.12 6.75 19.81
CA ASN A 27 16.54 6.58 19.56
C ASN A 27 16.96 7.23 18.24
N ALA A 28 18.05 8.00 18.30
CA ALA A 28 18.70 8.49 17.09
C ALA A 28 19.38 7.31 16.37
N GLN A 29 18.93 6.99 15.16
CA GLN A 29 19.45 5.88 14.37
C GLN A 29 19.18 6.09 12.89
N GLN A 30 19.97 5.44 12.03
CA GLN A 30 19.65 5.41 10.61
C GLN A 30 18.51 4.41 10.37
N LEU A 31 17.41 4.90 9.81
CA LEU A 31 16.27 4.08 9.42
C LEU A 31 16.23 3.95 7.91
N CYS A 32 16.06 2.73 7.42
CA CYS A 32 15.87 2.42 6.02
C CYS A 32 14.48 1.83 5.82
N ILE A 33 13.72 2.37 4.89
CA ILE A 33 12.43 1.82 4.48
C ILE A 33 12.55 1.31 3.06
N ARG A 34 12.14 0.07 2.86
CA ARG A 34 12.06 -0.58 1.55
C ARG A 34 10.60 -0.84 1.20
N VAL A 35 10.18 -0.40 0.01
CA VAL A 35 8.84 -0.61 -0.55
C VAL A 35 9.01 -1.31 -1.91
N GLY A 36 8.77 -2.62 -1.94
CA GLY A 36 9.11 -3.44 -3.11
C GLY A 36 10.61 -3.36 -3.44
N LEU A 37 10.94 -2.76 -4.59
CA LEU A 37 12.32 -2.55 -5.05
C LEU A 37 12.89 -1.18 -4.67
N GLN A 38 12.07 -0.24 -4.21
CA GLN A 38 12.52 1.10 -3.83
C GLN A 38 12.99 1.09 -2.38
N GLN A 39 14.08 1.81 -2.08
CA GLN A 39 14.58 1.98 -0.72
C GLN A 39 14.95 3.44 -0.46
N GLN A 40 14.62 3.94 0.73
CA GLN A 40 15.07 5.24 1.21
C GLN A 40 15.61 5.09 2.63
N CYS A 41 16.75 5.71 2.91
CA CYS A 41 17.34 5.74 4.24
C CYS A 41 17.44 7.19 4.72
N LYS A 42 17.14 7.42 6.00
CA LYS A 42 17.30 8.73 6.64
C LYS A 42 17.80 8.55 8.06
N GLN A 43 18.56 9.52 8.55
CA GLN A 43 18.88 9.61 9.96
C GLN A 43 17.63 10.05 10.73
N HIS A 44 17.16 9.21 11.63
CA HIS A 44 16.09 9.53 12.57
C HIS A 44 16.67 10.22 13.79
N LEU A 45 15.96 11.23 14.27
CA LEU A 45 16.26 11.93 15.51
C LEU A 45 15.02 11.87 16.40
N PRO A 46 15.17 11.63 17.72
CA PRO A 46 14.04 11.46 18.63
C PRO A 46 13.13 12.69 18.71
N THR A 47 13.65 13.85 18.33
CA THR A 47 12.96 15.14 18.42
C THR A 47 11.82 15.29 17.40
N ALA A 48 11.81 14.51 16.32
CA ALA A 48 10.79 14.63 15.28
C ALA A 48 10.58 13.32 14.51
N PRO A 49 9.34 13.03 14.06
CA PRO A 49 9.08 11.87 13.22
C PRO A 49 9.80 12.01 11.86
N SER A 50 10.45 10.94 11.42
CA SER A 50 11.05 10.86 10.09
C SER A 50 10.00 10.48 9.06
N GLN A 51 9.83 11.32 8.05
CA GLN A 51 8.88 11.08 6.95
C GLN A 51 9.60 10.55 5.72
N PHE A 52 9.03 9.49 5.14
CA PHE A 52 9.46 8.85 3.91
C PHE A 52 8.32 8.88 2.89
N VAL A 53 8.64 9.16 1.63
CA VAL A 53 7.63 9.30 0.57
C VAL A 53 8.08 8.47 -0.62
N PHE A 54 7.25 7.50 -0.99
CA PHE A 54 7.51 6.60 -2.11
C PHE A 54 6.44 6.80 -3.18
N GLY A 55 6.89 7.03 -4.42
CA GLY A 55 6.02 6.98 -5.60
C GLY A 55 5.76 5.52 -5.96
N VAL A 56 4.54 5.05 -5.73
CA VAL A 56 4.14 3.66 -5.96
C VAL A 56 3.38 3.58 -7.28
N ASN A 57 3.88 2.73 -8.18
CA ASN A 57 3.26 2.41 -9.46
C ASN A 57 3.24 0.88 -9.60
N THR A 58 2.15 0.22 -9.17
CA THR A 58 2.10 -1.24 -9.05
C THR A 58 0.69 -1.79 -9.29
N SER A 59 0.59 -2.98 -9.87
CA SER A 59 -0.66 -3.76 -9.97
C SER A 59 -0.82 -4.77 -8.83
N GLN A 60 0.19 -4.91 -7.97
CA GLN A 60 0.27 -5.91 -6.91
C GLN A 60 0.60 -5.27 -5.56
N SER A 61 0.20 -5.95 -4.48
CA SER A 61 0.59 -5.59 -3.12
C SER A 61 2.11 -5.63 -2.97
N LEU A 62 2.69 -4.64 -2.27
CA LEU A 62 4.13 -4.51 -2.09
C LEU A 62 4.53 -4.72 -0.62
N PRO A 63 5.63 -5.45 -0.35
CA PRO A 63 6.17 -5.51 1.00
C PRO A 63 6.75 -4.14 1.38
N VAL A 64 6.49 -3.73 2.62
CA VAL A 64 7.05 -2.53 3.24
C VAL A 64 7.87 -2.98 4.44
N VAL A 65 9.19 -2.82 4.38
CA VAL A 65 10.11 -3.26 5.44
C VAL A 65 10.85 -2.06 5.98
N LEU A 66 10.78 -1.85 7.29
CA LEU A 66 11.62 -0.93 8.03
C LEU A 66 12.80 -1.70 8.61
N SER A 67 14.02 -1.23 8.36
CA SER A 67 15.24 -1.77 8.94
C SER A 67 16.11 -0.67 9.56
N ASP A 68 16.98 -1.08 10.47
CA ASP A 68 18.01 -0.23 11.05
C ASP A 68 19.29 -0.15 10.17
N SER A 69 20.34 0.49 10.68
CA SER A 69 21.65 0.61 10.04
C SER A 69 22.36 -0.73 9.82
N GLN A 70 22.01 -1.77 10.58
CA GLN A 70 22.58 -3.12 10.45
C GLN A 70 21.77 -3.98 9.47
N GLN A 71 20.78 -3.40 8.79
CA GLN A 71 19.81 -4.09 7.95
C GLN A 71 18.95 -5.10 8.70
N GLN A 72 18.87 -4.99 10.03
CA GLN A 72 17.96 -5.80 10.81
C GLN A 72 16.54 -5.25 10.63
N ALA A 73 15.59 -6.12 10.29
CA ALA A 73 14.21 -5.73 10.13
C ALA A 73 13.59 -5.38 11.49
N LEU A 74 13.16 -4.13 11.65
CA LEU A 74 12.44 -3.64 12.83
C LEU A 74 10.93 -3.85 12.68
N LEU A 75 10.40 -3.68 11.47
CA LEU A 75 8.98 -3.82 11.17
C LEU A 75 8.78 -4.30 9.72
N SER A 76 7.78 -5.17 9.52
CA SER A 76 7.37 -5.62 8.20
C SER A 76 5.86 -5.49 8.05
N LEU A 77 5.42 -4.84 6.97
CA LEU A 77 4.04 -4.56 6.61
C LEU A 77 3.82 -4.86 5.12
N GLN A 78 2.57 -4.77 4.68
CA GLN A 78 2.22 -4.81 3.26
C GLN A 78 1.40 -3.58 2.87
N PHE A 79 1.78 -2.95 1.76
CA PHE A 79 0.93 -2.04 1.02
C PHE A 79 -0.01 -2.87 0.15
N LEU A 80 -1.33 -2.74 0.37
CA LEU A 80 -2.31 -3.63 -0.22
C LEU A 80 -2.97 -3.00 -1.47
N VAL A 81 -2.94 -3.76 -2.56
CA VAL A 81 -3.67 -3.43 -3.80
C VAL A 81 -4.87 -4.37 -3.94
N PHE A 82 -6.05 -3.79 -4.12
CA PHE A 82 -7.31 -4.50 -4.28
C PHE A 82 -7.80 -4.37 -5.72
N GLN A 83 -8.18 -5.49 -6.32
CA GLN A 83 -8.81 -5.49 -7.63
C GLN A 83 -10.33 -5.38 -7.49
N PHE A 84 -10.90 -4.33 -8.06
CA PHE A 84 -12.34 -4.23 -8.27
C PHE A 84 -12.70 -4.92 -9.57
N VAL A 85 -13.40 -6.05 -9.46
CA VAL A 85 -14.08 -6.70 -10.57
C VAL A 85 -15.48 -6.14 -10.61
N GLU A 86 -15.84 -5.38 -11.66
CA GLU A 86 -17.22 -4.97 -11.87
C GLU A 86 -18.09 -6.22 -11.93
N GLN A 87 -18.99 -6.40 -10.96
CA GLN A 87 -19.95 -7.50 -11.03
C GLN A 87 -20.81 -7.30 -12.27
N PRO A 88 -20.96 -8.33 -13.14
CA PRO A 88 -21.85 -8.22 -14.28
C PRO A 88 -23.24 -7.88 -13.76
N LYS A 89 -23.80 -6.74 -14.22
CA LYS A 89 -25.18 -6.34 -13.92
C LYS A 89 -26.08 -7.55 -14.20
N ARG A 90 -26.73 -8.08 -13.15
CA ARG A 90 -27.70 -9.18 -13.29
C ARG A 90 -28.66 -8.83 -14.43
N PRO A 91 -28.87 -9.70 -15.42
CA PRO A 91 -29.92 -9.48 -16.39
C PRO A 91 -31.23 -9.34 -15.60
N ARG A 92 -31.94 -8.23 -15.79
CA ARG A 92 -33.28 -8.05 -15.22
C ARG A 92 -34.14 -9.19 -15.76
N ARG A 93 -34.45 -10.19 -14.93
CA ARG A 93 -35.45 -11.21 -15.24
C ARG A 93 -36.74 -10.46 -15.58
N GLY A 94 -37.10 -10.42 -16.85
CA GLY A 94 -38.44 -10.06 -17.28
C GLY A 94 -39.41 -11.05 -16.64
N TYR A 95 -40.45 -10.53 -16.00
CA TYR A 95 -41.54 -11.33 -15.45
C TYR A 95 -42.25 -12.05 -16.60
N LEU A 96 -42.10 -13.37 -16.69
CA LEU A 96 -43.01 -14.21 -17.48
C LEU A 96 -44.18 -14.58 -16.56
N TRP A 97 -45.28 -13.86 -16.70
CA TRP A 97 -46.59 -14.32 -16.24
C TRP A 97 -47.03 -15.43 -17.17
N ASN A 98 -46.98 -16.69 -16.72
CA ASN A 98 -47.75 -17.75 -17.35
C ASN A 98 -49.05 -17.91 -16.55
N SER A 99 -50.12 -17.30 -17.06
CA SER A 99 -51.49 -17.70 -16.75
C SER A 99 -51.90 -18.77 -17.76
N ILE A 100 -51.96 -20.03 -17.32
CA ILE A 100 -52.83 -21.07 -17.88
C ILE A 100 -53.51 -21.74 -16.70
#